data_AF-A0A1V1UYT1-F1
#
_entry.id   AF-A0A1V1UYT1-F1
#
_cell.length_a   1.000
_cell.length_b   1.000
_cell.length_c   1.000
_cell.angle_alpha   90.00
_cell.angle_beta   90.00
_cell.angle_gamma   90.00
#
_symmetry.space_group_name_H-M   'P 1'
#
loop_
_entity.id
_entity.type
_entity.pdbx_description
1 polymer ?
#
loop_
_entity_poly.entity_id
_entity_poly.type
_entity_poly.pdbx_seq_one_letter_code
_entity_poly.pdbx_strand_id
1 'polypeptide(L)'
;MIASVLAAVLQVSGAQATPYPADMQRAEVCYAHVMLLIEEAARETGRVAGPSWFIRDWWGARLDEAQSTNDRQAEVKAAVAKRATDDAAGFASERTACIQEAIKAGAVPGMEP
;
A
#
# COMPACT_ATOMS: atom_id res chain seq x y z
N MET A 1 -13.05 -44.65 -23.74
CA MET A 1 -13.62 -43.45 -23.09
C MET A 1 -12.44 -42.56 -22.68
N ILE A 2 -12.16 -41.50 -23.42
CA ILE A 2 -11.09 -40.54 -23.10
C ILE A 2 -11.79 -39.20 -22.89
N ALA A 3 -11.90 -38.78 -21.63
CA ALA A 3 -12.50 -37.50 -21.28
C ALA A 3 -11.44 -36.40 -21.45
N SER A 4 -11.54 -35.66 -22.55
CA SER A 4 -10.77 -34.45 -22.78
C SER A 4 -11.28 -33.36 -21.84
N VAL A 5 -10.49 -33.02 -20.82
CA VAL A 5 -10.75 -31.85 -19.97
C VAL A 5 -10.10 -30.64 -20.65
N LEU A 6 -10.92 -29.83 -21.32
CA LEU A 6 -10.55 -28.51 -21.81
C LEU A 6 -10.46 -27.57 -20.61
N ALA A 7 -9.24 -27.21 -20.21
CA ALA A 7 -9.00 -26.14 -19.25
C ALA A 7 -9.29 -24.79 -19.94
N ALA A 8 -10.39 -24.16 -19.57
CA ALA A 8 -10.70 -22.79 -19.98
C ALA A 8 -9.77 -21.82 -19.21
N VAL A 9 -8.81 -21.23 -19.90
CA VAL A 9 -8.02 -20.11 -19.37
C VAL A 9 -8.86 -18.84 -19.50
N LEU A 10 -9.49 -18.42 -18.40
CA LEU A 10 -10.09 -17.09 -18.29
C LEU A 10 -8.95 -16.06 -18.20
N GLN A 11 -8.62 -15.43 -19.33
CA GLN A 11 -7.77 -14.25 -19.33
C GLN A 11 -8.57 -13.07 -18.77
N VAL A 12 -8.37 -12.75 -17.50
CA VAL A 12 -8.79 -11.47 -16.93
C VAL A 12 -7.93 -10.40 -17.59
N SER A 13 -8.51 -9.68 -18.54
CA SER A 13 -7.97 -8.43 -19.06
C SER A 13 -8.04 -7.37 -17.95
N GLY A 14 -7.09 -7.42 -17.02
CA GLY A 14 -6.92 -6.38 -16.02
C GLY A 14 -6.40 -5.12 -16.69
N ALA A 15 -7.12 -4.01 -16.59
CA ALA A 15 -6.55 -2.70 -16.87
C ALA A 15 -5.26 -2.59 -16.04
N GLN A 16 -4.12 -2.49 -16.70
CA GLN A 16 -2.86 -2.31 -15.99
C GLN A 16 -2.90 -0.91 -15.37
N ALA A 17 -2.92 -0.84 -14.05
CA ALA A 17 -2.90 0.43 -13.36
C ALA A 17 -1.69 1.26 -13.79
N THR A 18 -1.91 2.53 -14.12
CA THR A 18 -0.85 3.46 -14.50
C THR A 18 0.23 3.45 -13.43
N PRO A 19 1.50 3.15 -13.77
CA PRO A 19 2.59 3.14 -12.80
C PRO A 19 2.65 4.47 -12.04
N TYR A 20 3.11 4.44 -10.80
CA TYR A 20 3.48 5.70 -10.13
C TYR A 20 4.59 6.40 -10.93
N PRO A 21 4.70 7.74 -10.79
CA PRO A 21 5.86 8.47 -11.29
C PRO A 21 7.17 7.79 -10.89
N ALA A 22 8.14 7.75 -11.82
CA ALA A 22 9.34 6.93 -11.69
C ALA A 22 10.27 7.36 -10.55
N ASP A 23 10.11 8.58 -10.05
CA ASP A 23 10.81 9.15 -8.91
C ASP A 23 10.18 8.78 -7.56
N MET A 24 8.98 8.19 -7.52
CA MET A 24 8.36 7.71 -6.29
C MET A 24 8.94 6.37 -5.88
N GLN A 25 9.62 6.34 -4.73
CA GLN A 25 10.21 5.11 -4.21
C GLN A 25 9.20 4.30 -3.38
N ARG A 26 9.49 3.01 -3.21
CA ARG A 26 8.63 2.08 -2.47
C ARG A 26 8.30 2.56 -1.05
N ALA A 27 9.28 3.13 -0.35
CA ALA A 27 9.06 3.64 1.01
C ALA A 27 8.04 4.78 1.05
N GLU A 28 8.07 5.71 0.08
CA GLU A 28 7.11 6.81 -0.02
C GLU A 28 5.69 6.29 -0.30
N VAL A 29 5.58 5.38 -1.27
CA VAL A 29 4.29 4.76 -1.64
C VAL A 29 3.69 4.01 -0.46
N CYS A 30 4.50 3.19 0.23
CA CYS A 30 4.03 2.42 1.37
C CYS A 30 3.72 3.28 2.59
N TYR A 31 4.49 4.35 2.83
CA TYR A 31 4.17 5.35 3.85
C TYR A 31 2.81 6.01 3.55
N ALA A 32 2.57 6.41 2.30
CA ALA A 32 1.31 7.01 1.87
C ALA A 32 0.11 6.07 2.03
N HIS A 33 0.23 4.78 1.67
CA HIS A 33 -0.82 3.77 1.90
C HIS A 33 -1.22 3.65 3.37
N VAL A 34 -0.24 3.65 4.27
CA VAL A 34 -0.48 3.52 5.72
C VAL A 34 -1.05 4.81 6.28
N MET A 35 -0.60 5.98 5.81
CA MET A 35 -1.21 7.26 6.16
C MET A 35 -2.68 7.33 5.73
N LEU A 36 -3.01 6.91 4.51
CA LEU A 36 -4.40 6.84 4.05
C LEU A 36 -5.25 5.89 4.88
N LEU A 37 -4.71 4.72 5.28
CA LEU A 37 -5.39 3.80 6.18
C LEU A 37 -5.70 4.43 7.55
N ILE A 38 -4.73 5.16 8.11
CA ILE A 38 -4.88 5.85 9.40
C ILE A 38 -5.96 6.95 9.28
N GLU A 39 -5.90 7.76 8.23
CA GLU A 39 -6.87 8.83 7.96
C GLU A 39 -8.29 8.28 7.75
N GLU A 40 -8.41 7.16 7.02
CA GLU A 40 -9.66 6.41 6.83
C GLU A 40 -10.23 5.92 8.16
N ALA A 41 -9.43 5.21 8.96
CA ALA A 41 -9.87 4.68 10.26
C ALA A 41 -10.28 5.79 11.24
N ALA A 42 -9.52 6.88 11.28
CA ALA A 42 -9.84 8.05 12.11
C ALA A 42 -11.15 8.70 11.69
N ARG A 43 -11.39 8.87 10.38
CA ARG A 43 -12.63 9.45 9.83
C ARG A 43 -13.85 8.57 10.10
N GLU A 44 -13.72 7.26 9.92
CA GLU A 44 -14.86 6.35 9.94
C GLU A 44 -15.24 5.86 11.34
N THR A 45 -14.25 5.68 12.21
CA THR A 45 -14.47 5.07 13.52
C THR A 45 -14.06 5.97 14.70
N GLY A 46 -13.39 7.09 14.43
CA GLY A 46 -12.76 7.91 15.46
C GLY A 46 -11.61 7.22 16.19
N ARG A 47 -11.15 6.06 15.70
CA ARG A 47 -10.13 5.23 16.35
C ARG A 47 -9.13 4.72 15.31
N VAL A 48 -7.87 4.66 15.71
CA VAL A 48 -6.78 4.10 14.91
C VAL A 48 -6.13 2.97 15.71
N ALA A 49 -5.95 1.81 15.10
CA ALA A 49 -5.27 0.70 15.75
C ALA A 49 -3.79 1.06 16.03
N GLY A 50 -3.32 0.80 17.25
CA GLY A 50 -1.93 1.07 17.66
C GLY A 50 -0.87 0.58 16.66
N PRO A 51 -0.96 -0.68 16.14
CA PRO A 51 -0.03 -1.20 15.14
C PRO A 51 0.11 -0.36 13.87
N SER A 52 -0.91 0.39 13.47
CA SER A 52 -0.84 1.25 12.28
C SER A 52 0.23 2.34 12.43
N TRP A 53 0.42 2.86 13.63
CA TRP A 53 1.44 3.88 13.91
C TRP A 53 2.85 3.31 13.83
N PHE A 54 3.08 2.11 14.36
CA PHE A 54 4.39 1.44 14.25
C PHE A 54 4.77 1.18 12.79
N ILE A 55 3.81 0.74 11.97
CA ILE A 55 4.04 0.51 10.54
C ILE A 55 4.33 1.83 9.80
N ARG A 56 3.58 2.91 10.11
CA ARG A 56 3.84 4.25 9.56
C ARG A 56 5.26 4.69 9.86
N ASP A 57 5.66 4.60 11.13
CA ASP A 57 6.97 5.08 11.59
C ASP A 57 8.11 4.27 10.98
N TRP A 58 7.92 2.96 10.83
CA TRP A 58 8.90 2.10 10.17
C TRP A 58 9.13 2.47 8.71
N TRP A 59 8.07 2.80 7.96
CA TRP A 59 8.21 3.31 6.59
C TRP A 59 8.79 4.71 6.56
N GLY A 60 8.38 5.59 7.49
CA GLY A 60 8.88 6.95 7.62
C GLY A 60 10.39 7.01 7.87
N ALA A 61 10.94 6.09 8.67
CA ALA A 61 12.38 6.00 8.95
C ALA A 61 13.24 5.60 7.73
N ARG A 62 12.62 5.22 6.61
CA ARG A 62 13.29 4.86 5.35
C ARG A 62 13.22 5.95 4.30
N LEU A 63 12.52 7.04 4.60
CA LEU A 63 12.48 8.22 3.74
C LEU A 63 13.78 9.01 3.93
N ASP A 64 14.34 9.51 2.83
CA ASP A 64 15.40 10.50 2.88
C ASP A 64 14.87 11.92 3.20
N GLU A 65 15.77 12.89 3.30
CA GLU A 65 15.42 14.28 3.61
C GLU A 65 14.50 14.92 2.56
N ALA A 66 14.67 14.60 1.27
CA ALA A 66 13.83 15.15 0.21
C ALA A 66 12.42 14.53 0.24
N GLN A 67 12.35 13.23 0.53
CA GLN A 67 11.13 12.43 0.62
C GLN A 67 10.30 12.74 1.87
N SER A 68 10.95 13.12 2.96
CA SER A 68 10.28 13.42 4.23
C SER A 68 9.66 14.82 4.30
N THR A 69 9.78 15.65 3.26
CA THR A 69 9.10 16.95 3.22
C THR A 69 7.58 16.80 3.12
N ASN A 70 6.84 17.74 3.73
CA ASN A 70 5.37 17.71 3.71
C ASN A 70 4.81 17.77 2.28
N ASP A 71 5.39 18.59 1.42
CA ASP A 71 4.94 18.75 0.03
C ASP A 71 5.12 17.45 -0.75
N ARG A 72 6.28 16.80 -0.59
CA ARG A 72 6.53 15.52 -1.25
C ARG A 72 5.60 14.42 -0.74
N GLN A 73 5.41 14.31 0.58
CA GLN A 73 4.47 13.34 1.15
C GLN A 73 3.03 13.59 0.67
N ALA A 74 2.61 14.85 0.51
CA ALA A 74 1.30 15.20 -0.01
C ALA A 74 1.15 14.81 -1.50
N GLU A 75 2.17 15.08 -2.31
CA GLU A 75 2.23 14.68 -3.72
C GLU A 75 2.08 13.16 -3.87
N VAL A 76 2.91 12.39 -3.16
CA VAL A 76 2.88 10.92 -3.21
C VAL A 76 1.53 10.40 -2.71
N LYS A 77 1.02 10.94 -1.60
CA LYS A 77 -0.29 10.53 -1.08
C LYS A 77 -1.42 10.81 -2.08
N ALA A 78 -1.38 11.91 -2.82
CA ALA A 78 -2.35 12.20 -3.86
C ALA A 78 -2.27 11.19 -5.02
N ALA A 79 -1.06 10.80 -5.44
CA ALA A 79 -0.88 9.77 -6.47
C ALA A 79 -1.38 8.39 -6.01
N VAL A 80 -1.06 8.00 -4.77
CA VAL A 80 -1.55 6.75 -4.16
C VAL A 80 -3.07 6.76 -3.99
N ALA A 81 -3.66 7.88 -3.56
CA ALA A 81 -5.11 8.03 -3.45
C ALA A 81 -5.80 7.95 -4.81
N LYS A 82 -5.20 8.52 -5.86
CA LYS A 82 -5.73 8.40 -7.23
C LYS A 82 -5.80 6.94 -7.70
N ARG A 83 -4.83 6.10 -7.30
CA ARG A 83 -4.87 4.66 -7.58
C ARG A 83 -6.10 3.97 -6.98
N ALA A 84 -6.60 4.39 -5.81
CA ALA A 84 -7.82 3.80 -5.25
C ALA A 84 -9.04 3.97 -6.17
N THR A 85 -9.09 5.06 -6.94
CA THR A 85 -10.15 5.34 -7.93
C THR A 85 -9.93 4.60 -9.24
N ASP A 86 -8.68 4.58 -9.72
CA ASP A 86 -8.34 4.03 -11.04
C ASP A 86 -8.20 2.48 -11.02
N ASP A 87 -7.80 1.90 -9.88
CA ASP A 87 -7.62 0.46 -9.64
C ASP A 87 -7.75 0.12 -8.15
N ALA A 88 -9.00 -0.02 -7.68
CA ALA A 88 -9.30 -0.32 -6.28
C ALA A 88 -8.72 -1.66 -5.80
N ALA A 89 -8.67 -2.68 -6.67
CA ALA A 89 -8.14 -3.99 -6.33
C ALA A 89 -6.61 -3.95 -6.14
N GLY A 90 -5.90 -3.28 -7.07
CA GLY A 90 -4.46 -3.06 -6.95
C GLY A 90 -4.11 -2.18 -5.76
N PHE A 91 -4.90 -1.13 -5.49
CA PHE A 91 -4.73 -0.31 -4.28
C PHE A 91 -4.81 -1.15 -3.00
N ALA A 92 -5.86 -1.96 -2.85
CA ALA A 92 -6.03 -2.81 -1.67
C ALA A 92 -4.90 -3.84 -1.53
N SER A 93 -4.52 -4.48 -2.64
CA SER A 93 -3.41 -5.45 -2.66
C SER A 93 -2.07 -4.81 -2.30
N GLU A 94 -1.77 -3.64 -2.83
CA GLU A 94 -0.52 -2.92 -2.54
C GLU A 94 -0.47 -2.46 -1.09
N ARG A 95 -1.59 -1.93 -0.55
CA ARG A 95 -1.71 -1.57 0.87
C ARG A 95 -1.42 -2.77 1.77
N THR A 96 -2.02 -3.92 1.50
CA THR A 96 -1.76 -5.16 2.24
C THR A 96 -0.28 -5.58 2.13
N ALA A 97 0.32 -5.49 0.94
CA ALA A 97 1.73 -5.81 0.75
C ALA A 97 2.66 -4.90 1.59
N CYS A 98 2.42 -3.59 1.59
CA CYS A 98 3.19 -2.63 2.39
C CYS A 98 3.10 -2.90 3.90
N ILE A 99 1.92 -3.29 4.39
CA ILE A 99 1.70 -3.67 5.80
C ILE A 99 2.46 -4.95 6.14
N GLN A 100 2.31 -5.98 5.31
CA GLN A 100 2.94 -7.29 5.54
C GLN A 100 4.47 -7.22 5.45
N GLU A 101 5.01 -6.41 4.54
CA GLU A 101 6.45 -6.18 4.44
C GLU A 101 7.01 -5.56 5.72
N ALA A 102 6.36 -4.51 6.24
CA ALA A 102 6.78 -3.87 7.49
C ALA A 102 6.71 -4.85 8.67
N ILE A 103 5.61 -5.60 8.82
CA ILE A 103 5.45 -6.61 9.89
C ILE A 103 6.56 -7.65 9.83
N LYS A 104 6.81 -8.24 8.65
CA LYS A 104 7.86 -9.26 8.46
C LYS A 104 9.26 -8.74 8.78
N ALA A 105 9.47 -7.43 8.66
CA ALA A 105 10.72 -6.78 8.97
C ALA A 105 10.78 -6.17 10.38
N GLY A 106 9.89 -6.63 11.28
CA GLY A 106 9.92 -6.27 12.70
C GLY A 106 9.35 -4.89 13.03
N ALA A 107 8.53 -4.31 12.16
CA ALA A 107 7.90 -3.01 12.45
C ALA A 107 6.99 -3.07 13.68
N VAL A 108 6.30 -4.20 13.89
CA VAL A 108 5.37 -4.36 15.02
C VAL A 108 5.98 -5.34 16.04
N PRO A 109 6.28 -4.88 17.27
CA PRO A 109 6.86 -5.74 18.29
C PRO A 109 6.00 -6.98 18.58
N GLY A 110 6.62 -8.16 18.62
CA GLY A 110 5.94 -9.42 18.94
C GLY A 110 5.06 -9.99 17.81
N MET A 111 5.19 -9.48 16.57
CA MET A 111 4.54 -10.02 15.37
C MET A 111 5.53 -10.51 14.30
N GLU A 112 6.80 -10.68 14.69
CA GLU A 112 7.82 -11.29 13.84
C GLU A 112 7.49 -12.80 13.63
N PRO A 113 7.82 -13.38 12.46
CA PRO A 113 7.52 -14.78 12.15
C PRO A 113 8.27 -15.79 13.02
#